data_AF-A0A1Q9MTZ8-F1
#
_entry.id   AF-A0A1Q9MTZ8-F1
#
_cell.length_a   1.000
_cell.length_b   1.000
_cell.length_c   1.000
_cell.angle_alpha   90.00
_cell.angle_beta   90.00
_cell.angle_gamma   90.00
#
_symmetry.space_group_name_H-M   'P 1'
#
loop_
_entity.id
_entity.type
_entity.pdbx_description
1 polymer ?
#
loop_
_entity_poly.entity_id
_entity_poly.type
_entity_poly.pdbx_seq_one_letter_code
_entity_poly.pdbx_strand_id
1 'polypeptide(L)'
;MVPAKRALAPTKQKWKSAKKSTPIQPSTGIREKWHSLANDPGLNRAGVEVGARAIFQPNGSPQMRIVFRAGDKESSVECVHVALYSGSLESLPSDVDLVWSSEGFPLVLDPEEHFFALNSYVAGIAEVGIGAMFAAARDAGNLPVGFNVLMQQQILRALLLVVPVATLDFCLWVIDDVLIAERNSRLASEFLAPVKEILGELLSYNSYLPPEVLERLAADEEATVRRGVARHKYTPSEILAHLARDEDASVRRGVARNENSPPAALANLVADKDAGVRWAVAGNEHTPRELFPRLAEDKNELVRKGLAGNEQVPSEILTQLAKDPSASVREKITNNKHTTLEVLSQLASDE
;
A
#
# COMPACT_ATOMS: atom_id res chain seq x y z
N MET A 1 43.33 5.50 24.83
CA MET A 1 44.76 5.81 24.59
C MET A 1 45.64 4.72 25.22
N VAL A 2 46.41 3.99 24.39
CA VAL A 2 47.79 3.42 24.53
C VAL A 2 48.20 2.60 25.80
N PRO A 3 49.01 1.51 25.74
CA PRO A 3 49.14 0.39 24.77
C PRO A 3 49.23 -1.01 25.44
N ALA A 4 49.14 -2.12 24.67
CA ALA A 4 49.62 -3.44 25.13
C ALA A 4 50.47 -4.16 24.07
N LYS A 5 51.59 -4.74 24.54
CA LYS A 5 52.63 -5.46 23.79
C LYS A 5 52.14 -6.78 23.20
N ARG A 6 52.83 -7.18 22.11
CA ARG A 6 52.71 -8.41 21.30
C ARG A 6 52.40 -9.70 22.06
N ALA A 7 51.51 -10.48 21.45
CA ALA A 7 51.10 -11.84 21.80
C ALA A 7 52.23 -12.88 21.71
N LEU A 8 52.14 -13.90 22.58
CA LEU A 8 52.76 -15.20 22.40
C LEU A 8 51.65 -16.22 22.04
N ALA A 9 52.01 -17.13 21.13
CA ALA A 9 51.15 -18.11 20.47
C ALA A 9 50.61 -19.23 21.41
N PRO A 10 49.63 -20.03 20.98
CA PRO A 10 48.60 -20.59 21.85
C PRO A 10 49.03 -21.90 22.51
N THR A 11 48.94 -21.96 23.83
CA THR A 11 48.94 -23.24 24.56
C THR A 11 47.53 -23.79 24.63
N LYS A 12 47.37 -25.03 24.15
CA LYS A 12 46.16 -25.86 24.26
C LYS A 12 45.72 -25.96 25.72
N GLN A 13 44.83 -25.10 26.16
CA GLN A 13 44.24 -25.17 27.48
C GLN A 13 42.79 -25.66 27.35
N LYS A 14 42.53 -26.86 27.88
CA LYS A 14 41.20 -27.44 28.04
C LYS A 14 40.28 -26.40 28.67
N TRP A 15 39.23 -25.99 27.96
CA TRP A 15 38.19 -25.14 28.51
C TRP A 15 37.48 -25.93 29.61
N LYS A 16 37.67 -25.50 30.86
CA LYS A 16 36.85 -25.96 31.98
C LYS A 16 35.42 -25.56 31.68
N SER A 17 34.53 -26.53 31.77
CA SER A 17 33.09 -26.37 31.71
C SER A 17 32.66 -25.12 32.48
N ALA A 18 32.12 -24.13 31.76
CA ALA A 18 31.43 -23.01 32.36
C ALA A 18 30.34 -23.58 33.26
N LYS A 19 30.27 -23.08 34.51
CA LYS A 19 29.25 -23.47 35.48
C LYS A 19 27.89 -23.41 34.79
N LYS A 20 27.13 -24.51 34.86
CA LYS A 20 25.73 -24.58 34.45
C LYS A 20 25.01 -23.35 35.00
N SER A 21 24.64 -22.42 34.11
CA SER A 21 23.65 -21.42 34.44
C SER A 21 22.39 -22.16 34.89
N THR A 22 21.84 -21.74 36.01
CA THR A 22 20.56 -22.20 36.52
C THR A 22 19.53 -22.14 35.39
N PRO A 23 18.66 -23.15 35.18
CA PRO A 23 17.65 -23.06 34.13
C PRO A 23 16.70 -21.91 34.49
N ILE A 24 16.83 -20.79 33.78
CA ILE A 24 15.86 -19.70 33.84
C ILE A 24 14.60 -20.28 33.20
N GLN A 25 13.50 -20.34 33.95
CA GLN A 25 12.21 -20.70 33.35
C GLN A 25 11.89 -19.65 32.27
N PRO A 26 11.51 -20.04 31.03
CA PRO A 26 11.16 -19.07 30.01
C PRO A 26 10.00 -18.22 30.53
N SER A 27 10.22 -16.91 30.65
CA SER A 27 9.19 -16.00 31.13
C SER A 27 8.04 -16.00 30.13
N THR A 28 6.91 -16.62 30.47
CA THR A 28 5.70 -16.59 29.64
C THR A 28 4.99 -15.26 29.81
N GLY A 29 4.33 -14.77 28.75
CA GLY A 29 3.53 -13.56 28.79
C GLY A 29 3.92 -12.50 27.77
N ILE A 30 3.34 -11.31 27.91
CA ILE A 30 3.52 -10.18 27.00
C ILE A 30 4.40 -9.14 27.69
N ARG A 31 5.45 -8.67 27.01
CA ARG A 31 6.25 -7.51 27.41
C ARG A 31 6.08 -6.39 26.40
N GLU A 32 5.87 -5.18 26.88
CA GLU A 32 5.67 -4.00 26.03
C GLU A 32 6.41 -2.78 26.56
N LYS A 33 6.86 -1.93 25.65
CA LYS A 33 7.34 -0.59 25.97
C LYS A 33 7.02 0.36 24.83
N TRP A 34 6.51 1.54 25.18
CA TRP A 34 5.96 2.53 24.25
C TRP A 34 6.80 3.80 24.23
N HIS A 35 6.83 4.45 23.07
CA HIS A 35 7.59 5.67 22.79
C HIS A 35 6.74 6.61 21.94
N SER A 36 6.83 7.92 22.22
CA SER A 36 6.18 8.95 21.41
C SER A 36 6.95 9.18 20.11
N LEU A 37 6.26 9.34 18.99
CA LEU A 37 6.88 9.76 17.71
C LEU A 37 7.08 11.29 17.65
N ALA A 38 7.70 11.87 18.67
CA ALA A 38 7.78 13.32 18.83
C ALA A 38 8.45 14.05 17.65
N ASN A 39 9.37 13.37 16.97
CA ASN A 39 10.13 13.88 15.83
C ASN A 39 9.44 13.66 14.47
N ASP A 40 8.22 13.11 14.46
CA ASP A 40 7.33 13.08 13.30
C ASP A 40 6.11 13.97 13.58
N PRO A 41 6.17 15.30 13.36
CA PRO A 41 5.15 16.23 13.86
C PRO A 41 3.72 15.91 13.42
N GLY A 42 3.53 15.38 12.20
CA GLY A 42 2.22 14.95 11.70
C GLY A 42 1.66 13.74 12.45
N LEU A 43 2.47 12.70 12.62
CA LEU A 43 2.09 11.48 13.35
C LEU A 43 1.93 11.77 14.85
N ASN A 44 2.78 12.61 15.43
CA ASN A 44 2.68 13.05 16.82
C ASN A 44 1.37 13.81 17.09
N ARG A 45 1.00 14.77 16.22
CA ARG A 45 -0.29 15.48 16.32
C ARG A 45 -1.49 14.54 16.21
N ALA A 46 -1.36 13.48 15.43
CA ALA A 46 -2.37 12.43 15.33
C ALA A 46 -2.39 11.46 16.53
N GLY A 47 -1.52 11.67 17.53
CA GLY A 47 -1.47 10.89 18.76
C GLY A 47 -0.85 9.50 18.58
N VAL A 48 0.02 9.32 17.58
CA VAL A 48 0.64 8.02 17.31
C VAL A 48 1.78 7.75 18.30
N GLU A 49 1.72 6.59 18.93
CA GLU A 49 2.82 6.00 19.69
C GLU A 49 3.36 4.77 18.95
N VAL A 50 4.67 4.54 19.06
CA VAL A 50 5.33 3.33 18.58
C VAL A 50 5.82 2.50 19.76
N GLY A 51 5.58 1.20 19.74
CA GLY A 51 5.88 0.29 20.83
C GLY A 51 6.66 -0.94 20.37
N ALA A 52 7.53 -1.43 21.25
CA ALA A 52 8.09 -2.76 21.15
C ALA A 52 7.20 -3.72 21.94
N ARG A 53 6.69 -4.78 21.30
CA ARG A 53 5.92 -5.85 21.93
C ARG A 53 6.61 -7.19 21.70
N ALA A 54 6.84 -7.94 22.76
CA ALA A 54 7.30 -9.32 22.70
C ALA A 54 6.28 -10.23 23.36
N ILE A 55 5.88 -11.28 22.64
CA ILE A 55 4.95 -12.31 23.14
C ILE A 55 5.75 -13.59 23.32
N PHE A 56 5.89 -14.02 24.57
CA PHE A 56 6.63 -15.21 24.96
C PHE A 56 5.68 -16.37 25.23
N GLN A 57 5.86 -17.45 24.47
CA GLN A 57 5.07 -18.67 24.60
C GLN A 57 5.88 -19.76 25.30
N PRO A 58 5.25 -20.70 26.03
CA PRO A 58 5.95 -21.72 26.82
C PRO A 58 6.95 -22.57 26.03
N ASN A 59 6.65 -22.89 24.76
CA ASN A 59 7.43 -23.79 23.91
C ASN A 59 7.64 -23.23 22.47
N GLY A 60 7.61 -21.91 22.30
CA GLY A 60 7.70 -21.27 20.98
C GLY A 60 8.74 -20.16 20.93
N SER A 61 9.23 -19.84 19.72
CA SER A 61 10.05 -18.65 19.51
C SER A 61 9.27 -17.39 19.89
N PRO A 62 9.93 -16.40 20.52
CA PRO A 62 9.26 -15.16 20.89
C PRO A 62 8.74 -14.45 19.64
N GLN A 63 7.49 -14.00 19.68
CA GLN A 63 6.94 -13.17 18.60
C GLN A 63 7.25 -11.71 18.91
N MET A 64 8.04 -11.09 18.05
CA MET A 64 8.51 -9.72 18.21
C MET A 64 7.75 -8.81 17.26
N ARG A 65 7.18 -7.73 17.78
CA ARG A 65 6.36 -6.80 17.00
C ARG A 65 6.70 -5.35 17.29
N ILE A 66 6.82 -4.56 16.23
CA ILE A 66 6.72 -3.11 16.32
C ILE A 66 5.25 -2.78 16.23
N VAL A 67 4.71 -2.05 17.20
CA VAL A 67 3.28 -1.77 17.32
C VAL A 67 3.07 -0.28 17.19
N PHE A 68 2.11 0.13 16.38
CA PHE A 68 1.65 1.51 16.27
C PHE A 68 0.25 1.59 16.84
N ARG A 69 -0.01 2.58 17.68
CA ARG A 69 -1.35 2.83 18.23
C ARG A 69 -1.68 4.31 18.23
N ALA A 70 -2.95 4.62 18.08
CA ALA A 70 -3.52 5.95 18.26
C ALA A 70 -4.98 5.80 18.68
N GLY A 71 -5.34 6.32 19.85
CA GLY A 71 -6.69 6.13 20.41
C GLY A 71 -7.00 4.65 20.68
N ASP A 72 -8.09 4.15 20.08
CA ASP A 72 -8.56 2.76 20.17
C ASP A 72 -8.00 1.84 19.07
N LYS A 73 -7.27 2.41 18.10
CA LYS A 73 -6.70 1.67 16.97
C LYS A 73 -5.28 1.24 17.26
N GLU A 74 -4.99 0.02 16.84
CA GLU A 74 -3.66 -0.57 16.94
C GLU A 74 -3.37 -1.41 15.69
N SER A 75 -2.14 -1.34 15.20
CA SER A 75 -1.62 -2.23 14.18
C SER A 75 -0.17 -2.57 14.46
N SER A 76 0.32 -3.69 13.94
CA SER A 76 1.66 -4.17 14.26
C SER A 76 2.38 -4.73 13.05
N VAL A 77 3.69 -4.51 13.03
CA VAL A 77 4.64 -5.08 12.08
C VAL A 77 5.35 -6.25 12.72
N GLU A 78 5.44 -7.38 12.02
CA GLU A 78 6.21 -8.53 12.48
C GLU A 78 7.70 -8.27 12.26
N CYS A 79 8.49 -8.45 13.31
CA CYS A 79 9.92 -8.17 13.30
C CYS A 79 10.69 -9.47 13.47
N VAL A 80 11.33 -9.92 12.38
CA VAL A 80 12.31 -11.01 12.43
C VAL A 80 13.69 -10.36 12.60
N HIS A 81 14.10 -10.03 13.83
CA HIS A 81 15.40 -9.40 14.07
C HIS A 81 16.34 -10.29 14.89
N VAL A 82 17.58 -10.43 14.40
CA VAL A 82 18.78 -10.53 15.25
C VAL A 82 19.90 -9.70 14.62
N ALA A 83 20.28 -8.60 15.27
CA ALA A 83 21.66 -8.11 15.34
C ALA A 83 21.75 -7.08 16.49
N LEU A 84 22.62 -7.34 17.47
CA LEU A 84 23.02 -6.37 18.48
C LEU A 84 24.44 -5.92 18.15
N TYR A 85 24.59 -4.67 17.72
CA TYR A 85 25.88 -4.00 17.71
C TYR A 85 25.69 -2.51 18.03
N SER A 86 26.43 -2.03 19.03
CA SER A 86 26.30 -0.68 19.59
C SER A 86 27.38 0.29 19.06
N GLY A 87 27.75 0.18 17.78
CA GLY A 87 28.74 1.04 17.10
C GLY A 87 28.54 1.11 15.56
N SER A 88 29.41 1.82 14.83
CA SER A 88 29.39 1.86 13.36
C SER A 88 29.85 0.52 12.76
N LEU A 89 29.23 0.06 11.66
CA LEU A 89 29.65 -1.17 10.97
C LEU A 89 31.11 -1.14 10.50
N GLU A 90 31.67 0.03 10.17
CA GLU A 90 33.10 0.18 9.81
C GLU A 90 34.04 0.18 11.02
N SER A 91 33.49 0.32 12.23
CA SER A 91 34.23 0.32 13.49
C SER A 91 34.41 -1.07 14.12
N LEU A 92 33.87 -2.12 13.48
CA LEU A 92 34.03 -3.51 13.89
C LEU A 92 35.49 -3.96 13.67
N PRO A 93 36.23 -4.38 14.72
CA PRO A 93 37.52 -5.02 14.55
C PRO A 93 37.41 -6.24 13.63
N SER A 94 38.41 -6.44 12.76
CA SER A 94 38.52 -7.60 11.84
C SER A 94 38.56 -8.97 12.53
N ASP A 95 38.68 -8.95 13.85
CA ASP A 95 39.04 -10.02 14.76
C ASP A 95 38.01 -10.19 15.90
N VAL A 96 36.82 -9.59 15.78
CA VAL A 96 35.67 -9.92 16.62
C VAL A 96 35.09 -11.27 16.17
N ASP A 97 34.93 -12.20 17.11
CA ASP A 97 34.12 -13.40 16.92
C ASP A 97 32.64 -12.98 16.76
N LEU A 98 32.28 -12.58 15.54
CA LEU A 98 30.90 -12.42 15.10
C LEU A 98 30.23 -13.80 15.17
N VAL A 99 29.20 -13.95 16.00
CA VAL A 99 28.39 -15.17 15.95
C VAL A 99 27.44 -15.06 14.76
N TRP A 100 27.87 -15.65 13.65
CA TRP A 100 26.98 -15.93 12.54
C TRP A 100 26.01 -17.01 12.99
N SER A 101 24.70 -16.72 13.02
CA SER A 101 23.73 -17.81 13.01
C SER A 101 23.86 -18.50 11.66
N SER A 102 24.47 -19.67 11.65
CA SER A 102 24.42 -20.59 10.50
C SER A 102 23.34 -21.64 10.77
N GLU A 103 22.85 -22.33 9.74
CA GLU A 103 21.93 -23.47 9.94
C GLU A 103 22.48 -24.51 10.94
N GLY A 104 23.80 -24.57 11.13
CA GLY A 104 24.45 -25.45 12.11
C GLY A 104 24.62 -24.89 13.53
N PHE A 105 24.50 -23.57 13.72
CA PHE A 105 24.70 -22.90 15.01
C PHE A 105 23.75 -21.69 15.17
N PRO A 106 22.46 -21.93 15.47
CA PRO A 106 21.52 -20.84 15.69
C PRO A 106 21.88 -20.08 16.98
N LEU A 107 21.91 -18.74 16.89
CA LEU A 107 22.04 -17.88 18.07
C LEU A 107 20.72 -17.94 18.85
N VAL A 108 20.76 -18.50 20.06
CA VAL A 108 19.62 -18.51 20.98
C VAL A 108 19.87 -17.41 22.01
N LEU A 109 19.19 -16.28 21.87
CA LEU A 109 19.21 -15.23 22.89
C LEU A 109 18.20 -15.57 23.99
N ASP A 110 18.47 -15.11 25.21
CA ASP A 110 17.46 -15.21 26.25
C ASP A 110 16.24 -14.33 25.89
N PRO A 111 15.02 -14.71 26.30
CA PRO A 111 13.80 -13.93 26.05
C PRO A 111 13.93 -12.42 26.35
N GLU A 112 14.66 -12.07 27.41
CA GLU A 112 14.84 -10.69 27.83
C GLU A 112 15.75 -9.89 26.89
N GLU A 113 16.77 -10.54 26.32
CA GLU A 113 17.70 -9.94 25.38
C GLU A 113 17.03 -9.66 24.03
N HIS A 114 16.12 -10.54 23.60
CA HIS A 114 15.26 -10.30 22.43
C HIS A 114 14.40 -9.04 22.61
N PHE A 115 13.75 -8.87 23.77
CA PHE A 115 12.94 -7.68 24.05
C PHE A 115 13.78 -6.41 24.18
N PHE A 116 14.94 -6.50 24.82
CA PHE A 116 15.86 -5.36 24.93
C PHE A 116 16.32 -4.87 23.54
N ALA A 117 16.72 -5.78 22.66
CA ALA A 117 17.14 -5.44 21.29
C ALA A 117 16.01 -4.76 20.50
N LEU A 118 14.82 -5.34 20.49
CA LEU A 118 13.65 -4.74 19.82
C LEU A 118 13.33 -3.37 20.40
N ASN A 119 13.29 -3.24 21.73
CA ASN A 119 12.98 -1.97 22.37
C ASN A 119 14.04 -0.91 22.07
N SER A 120 15.32 -1.28 22.00
CA SER A 120 16.39 -0.36 21.59
C SER A 120 16.20 0.13 20.16
N TYR A 121 15.81 -0.76 19.24
CA TYR A 121 15.53 -0.41 17.85
C TYR A 121 14.32 0.52 17.73
N VAL A 122 13.21 0.20 18.40
CA VAL A 122 12.00 1.04 18.40
C VAL A 122 12.26 2.40 19.05
N ALA A 123 13.05 2.45 20.13
CA ALA A 123 13.47 3.71 20.74
C ALA A 123 14.28 4.56 19.75
N GLY A 124 15.19 3.95 18.99
CA GLY A 124 15.95 4.63 17.94
C GLY A 124 15.05 5.19 16.83
N ILE A 125 14.04 4.43 16.38
CA ILE A 125 13.03 4.95 15.43
C ILE A 125 12.31 6.17 16.01
N ALA A 126 11.88 6.10 17.27
CA ALA A 126 11.17 7.20 17.92
C ALA A 126 12.05 8.45 18.13
N GLU A 127 13.32 8.23 18.47
CA GLU A 127 14.32 9.29 18.68
C GLU A 127 14.73 9.96 17.36
N VAL A 128 14.89 9.21 16.27
CA VAL A 128 15.25 9.79 14.97
C VAL A 128 14.03 10.35 14.24
N GLY A 129 12.87 9.69 14.38
CA GLY A 129 11.67 9.92 13.59
C GLY A 129 11.62 9.05 12.35
N ILE A 130 10.43 8.54 12.00
CA ILE A 130 10.18 7.70 10.84
C ILE A 130 10.55 8.45 9.55
N GLY A 131 10.23 9.74 9.44
CA GLY A 131 10.58 10.54 8.25
C GLY A 131 12.08 10.62 8.00
N ALA A 132 12.86 10.85 9.06
CA ALA A 132 14.32 10.87 8.98
C ALA A 132 14.91 9.48 8.68
N MET A 133 14.27 8.40 9.15
CA MET A 133 14.64 7.03 8.77
C MET A 133 14.43 6.77 7.27
N PHE A 134 13.34 7.27 6.67
CA PHE A 134 13.13 7.22 5.22
C PHE A 134 14.21 8.02 4.46
N ALA A 135 14.50 9.25 4.89
CA ALA A 135 15.54 10.07 4.27
C ALA A 135 16.92 9.40 4.35
N ALA A 136 17.28 8.84 5.51
CA ALA A 136 18.54 8.09 5.68
C ALA A 136 18.59 6.83 4.80
N ALA A 137 17.46 6.13 4.65
CA ALA A 137 17.38 4.98 3.76
C ALA A 137 17.55 5.36 2.30
N ARG A 138 17.01 6.50 1.85
CA ARG A 138 17.26 7.04 0.50
C ARG A 138 18.75 7.32 0.31
N ASP A 139 19.35 8.10 1.20
CA ASP A 139 20.75 8.55 1.08
C ASP A 139 21.74 7.38 1.07
N ALA A 140 21.39 6.29 1.75
CA ALA A 140 22.18 5.05 1.78
C ALA A 140 21.95 4.13 0.56
N GLY A 141 21.04 4.45 -0.36
CA GLY A 141 20.65 3.55 -1.45
C GLY A 141 19.90 2.31 -0.96
N ASN A 142 19.07 2.48 0.09
CA ASN A 142 18.34 1.50 0.89
C ASN A 142 19.16 0.87 2.02
N LEU A 143 18.62 0.85 3.25
CA LEU A 143 19.31 0.22 4.38
C LEU A 143 19.18 -1.31 4.29
N PRO A 144 20.29 -2.08 4.22
CA PRO A 144 20.25 -3.52 4.02
C PRO A 144 19.68 -4.27 5.23
N VAL A 145 19.74 -3.68 6.43
CA VAL A 145 19.30 -4.30 7.69
C VAL A 145 18.49 -3.28 8.51
N GLY A 146 17.42 -3.74 9.17
CA GLY A 146 16.60 -2.92 10.05
C GLY A 146 15.43 -2.24 9.35
N PHE A 147 15.72 -1.37 8.38
CA PHE A 147 14.72 -0.48 7.74
C PHE A 147 14.68 -0.63 6.21
N ASN A 148 14.70 -1.87 5.74
CA ASN A 148 14.60 -2.20 4.32
C ASN A 148 13.21 -1.90 3.74
N VAL A 149 13.05 -2.03 2.42
CA VAL A 149 11.78 -1.79 1.70
C VAL A 149 10.60 -2.55 2.29
N LEU A 150 10.77 -3.82 2.67
CA LEU A 150 9.69 -4.61 3.26
C LEU A 150 9.26 -4.05 4.62
N MET A 151 10.22 -3.62 5.45
CA MET A 151 9.92 -2.95 6.72
C MET A 151 9.19 -1.63 6.50
N GLN A 152 9.65 -0.81 5.54
CA GLN A 152 9.00 0.44 5.17
C GLN A 152 7.54 0.23 4.75
N GLN A 153 7.27 -0.75 3.88
CA GLN A 153 5.89 -1.11 3.47
C GLN A 153 5.04 -1.54 4.67
N GLN A 154 5.57 -2.40 5.54
CA GLN A 154 4.83 -2.87 6.71
C GLN A 154 4.52 -1.72 7.68
N ILE A 155 5.47 -0.81 7.91
CA ILE A 155 5.27 0.37 8.75
C ILE A 155 4.19 1.27 8.16
N LEU A 156 4.26 1.59 6.86
CA LEU A 156 3.27 2.42 6.19
C LEU A 156 1.86 1.77 6.24
N ARG A 157 1.75 0.45 6.04
CA ARG A 157 0.47 -0.28 6.20
C ARG A 157 -0.05 -0.24 7.63
N ALA A 158 0.83 -0.38 8.62
CA ALA A 158 0.44 -0.33 10.02
C ALA A 158 -0.05 1.08 10.39
N LEU A 159 0.66 2.12 9.99
CA LEU A 159 0.26 3.51 10.19
C LEU A 159 -1.05 3.83 9.47
N LEU A 160 -1.25 3.31 8.25
CA LEU A 160 -2.48 3.49 7.49
C LEU A 160 -3.73 2.99 8.24
N LEU A 161 -3.63 1.83 8.90
CA LEU A 161 -4.72 1.26 9.68
C LEU A 161 -5.02 2.07 10.96
N VAL A 162 -4.02 2.76 11.49
CA VAL A 162 -4.10 3.49 12.76
C VAL A 162 -4.52 4.95 12.53
N VAL A 163 -3.83 5.67 11.64
CA VAL A 163 -4.02 7.10 11.33
C VAL A 163 -3.92 7.37 9.82
N PRO A 164 -4.95 7.03 9.02
CA PRO A 164 -4.87 7.08 7.56
C PRO A 164 -4.57 8.47 6.99
N VAL A 165 -5.16 9.52 7.56
CA VAL A 165 -4.96 10.92 7.10
C VAL A 165 -3.53 11.38 7.36
N ALA A 166 -3.00 11.18 8.58
CA ALA A 166 -1.63 11.56 8.90
C ALA A 166 -0.59 10.72 8.14
N THR A 167 -0.92 9.46 7.85
CA THR A 167 -0.10 8.58 7.00
C THR A 167 -0.04 9.11 5.56
N LEU A 168 -1.14 9.63 5.03
CA LEU A 168 -1.16 10.24 3.70
C LEU A 168 -0.30 11.50 3.65
N ASP A 169 -0.45 12.40 4.62
CA ASP A 169 0.42 13.59 4.74
C ASP A 169 1.90 13.20 4.80
N PHE A 170 2.20 12.13 5.55
CA PHE A 170 3.55 11.57 5.65
C PHE A 170 4.05 11.04 4.30
N CYS A 171 3.26 10.23 3.59
CA CYS A 171 3.63 9.72 2.26
C CYS A 171 3.89 10.85 1.25
N LEU A 172 3.05 11.90 1.27
CA LEU A 172 3.21 13.07 0.42
C LEU A 172 4.50 13.84 0.76
N TRP A 173 4.81 13.97 2.05
CA TRP A 173 6.08 14.58 2.48
C TRP A 173 7.29 13.76 2.01
N VAL A 174 7.26 12.43 2.14
CA VAL A 174 8.35 11.54 1.65
C VAL A 174 8.54 11.71 0.13
N ILE A 175 7.44 11.80 -0.63
CA ILE A 175 7.51 12.06 -2.07
C ILE A 175 8.19 13.40 -2.36
N ASP A 176 7.79 14.47 -1.68
CA ASP A 176 8.39 15.79 -1.89
C ASP A 176 9.88 15.80 -1.54
N ASP A 177 10.25 15.19 -0.41
CA ASP A 177 11.64 15.09 0.04
C ASP A 177 12.51 14.35 -0.97
N VAL A 178 12.02 13.24 -1.54
CA VAL A 178 12.72 12.49 -2.58
C VAL A 178 12.81 13.30 -3.88
N LEU A 179 11.72 13.92 -4.35
CA LEU A 179 11.73 14.71 -5.58
C LEU A 179 12.65 15.93 -5.49
N ILE A 180 12.78 16.53 -4.31
CA ILE A 180 13.73 17.63 -4.06
C ILE A 180 15.17 17.12 -4.11
N ALA A 181 15.46 15.98 -3.48
CA ALA A 181 16.80 15.43 -3.37
C ALA A 181 17.33 14.83 -4.68
N GLU A 182 16.48 14.13 -5.43
CA GLU A 182 16.87 13.21 -6.51
C GLU A 182 16.41 13.66 -7.91
N ARG A 183 16.40 14.98 -8.17
CA ARG A 183 15.98 15.63 -9.43
C ARG A 183 16.17 14.75 -10.69
N ASN A 184 15.13 13.98 -11.02
CA ASN A 184 15.02 13.07 -12.18
C ASN A 184 16.07 11.94 -12.27
N SER A 185 16.30 11.20 -11.19
CA SER A 185 17.04 9.94 -11.23
C SER A 185 16.10 8.71 -11.24
N ARG A 186 16.48 7.64 -11.95
CA ARG A 186 15.79 6.33 -11.88
C ARG A 186 15.69 5.80 -10.44
N LEU A 187 16.64 6.21 -9.58
CA LEU A 187 16.70 5.86 -8.16
C LEU A 187 15.49 6.42 -7.38
N ALA A 188 14.97 7.60 -7.76
CA ALA A 188 13.78 8.17 -7.14
C ALA A 188 12.54 7.27 -7.33
N SER A 189 12.33 6.73 -8.54
CA SER A 189 11.21 5.84 -8.83
C SER A 189 11.30 4.54 -8.03
N GLU A 190 12.49 3.94 -7.97
CA GLU A 190 12.73 2.70 -7.20
C GLU A 190 12.51 2.92 -5.70
N PHE A 191 12.92 4.07 -5.15
CA PHE A 191 12.71 4.41 -3.75
C PHE A 191 11.24 4.74 -3.42
N LEU A 192 10.52 5.39 -4.33
CA LEU A 192 9.12 5.76 -4.13
C LEU A 192 8.14 4.62 -4.39
N ALA A 193 8.54 3.53 -5.06
CA ALA A 193 7.66 2.41 -5.36
C ALA A 193 6.88 1.88 -4.14
N PRO A 194 7.49 1.67 -2.96
CA PRO A 194 6.77 1.27 -1.74
C PRO A 194 5.73 2.29 -1.30
N VAL A 195 6.07 3.58 -1.34
CA VAL A 195 5.17 4.67 -0.93
C VAL A 195 3.99 4.76 -1.90
N LYS A 196 4.25 4.67 -3.21
CA LYS A 196 3.23 4.71 -4.26
C LYS A 196 2.29 3.51 -4.24
N GLU A 197 2.79 2.32 -3.89
CA GLU A 197 1.95 1.14 -3.67
C GLU A 197 0.91 1.40 -2.56
N ILE A 198 1.37 1.94 -1.41
CA ILE A 198 0.48 2.28 -0.30
C ILE A 198 -0.50 3.40 -0.65
N LEU A 199 -0.07 4.40 -1.43
CA LEU A 199 -0.97 5.42 -1.95
C LEU A 199 -2.06 4.81 -2.85
N GLY A 200 -1.72 3.81 -3.66
CA GLY A 200 -2.68 3.05 -4.45
C GLY A 200 -3.70 2.30 -3.59
N GLU A 201 -3.24 1.64 -2.52
CA GLU A 201 -4.13 1.00 -1.54
C GLU A 201 -5.04 2.04 -0.86
N LEU A 202 -4.49 3.16 -0.41
CA LEU A 202 -5.20 4.29 0.18
C LEU A 202 -6.34 4.80 -0.71
N LEU A 203 -6.04 5.05 -1.99
CA LEU A 203 -7.03 5.50 -2.97
C LEU A 203 -8.11 4.45 -3.25
N SER A 204 -7.86 3.18 -2.92
CA SER A 204 -8.88 2.12 -3.00
C SER A 204 -9.82 2.12 -1.79
N TYR A 205 -9.37 2.62 -0.63
CA TYR A 205 -10.23 2.88 0.50
C TYR A 205 -10.99 4.18 0.23
N ASN A 206 -12.31 4.09 0.10
CA ASN A 206 -13.20 5.25 -0.13
C ASN A 206 -13.36 6.13 1.13
N SER A 207 -12.27 6.42 1.84
CA SER A 207 -12.22 7.43 2.88
C SER A 207 -12.16 8.82 2.27
N TYR A 208 -12.67 9.83 2.97
CA TYR A 208 -12.57 11.20 2.48
C TYR A 208 -11.10 11.65 2.41
N LEU A 209 -10.67 12.11 1.23
CA LEU A 209 -9.38 12.76 1.00
C LEU A 209 -9.63 14.22 0.59
N PRO A 210 -8.86 15.20 1.10
CA PRO A 210 -8.99 16.59 0.67
C PRO A 210 -8.83 16.73 -0.86
N PRO A 211 -9.65 17.56 -1.52
CA PRO A 211 -9.55 17.80 -2.97
C PRO A 211 -8.14 18.15 -3.46
N GLU A 212 -7.39 18.94 -2.69
CA GLU A 212 -6.03 19.38 -3.02
C GLU A 212 -5.05 18.20 -3.09
N VAL A 213 -5.26 17.19 -2.24
CA VAL A 213 -4.46 15.97 -2.26
C VAL A 213 -4.79 15.13 -3.49
N LEU A 214 -6.08 15.01 -3.82
CA LEU A 214 -6.51 14.31 -5.03
C LEU A 214 -6.01 15.00 -6.30
N GLU A 215 -5.95 16.33 -6.32
CA GLU A 215 -5.41 17.12 -7.44
C GLU A 215 -3.92 16.83 -7.65
N ARG A 216 -3.14 16.84 -6.57
CA ARG A 216 -1.72 16.49 -6.62
C ARG A 216 -1.49 15.06 -7.10
N LEU A 217 -2.24 14.08 -6.58
CA LEU A 217 -2.12 12.68 -6.96
C LEU A 217 -2.62 12.41 -8.40
N ALA A 218 -3.53 13.25 -8.93
CA ALA A 218 -3.97 13.17 -10.31
C ALA A 218 -2.86 13.52 -11.32
N ALA A 219 -1.84 14.27 -10.88
CA ALA A 219 -0.68 14.63 -11.68
C ALA A 219 0.54 13.69 -11.49
N ASP A 220 0.40 12.61 -10.71
CA ASP A 220 1.51 11.68 -10.46
C ASP A 220 1.95 10.98 -11.76
N GLU A 221 3.26 10.77 -11.94
CA GLU A 221 3.81 10.09 -13.12
C GLU A 221 3.31 8.64 -13.26
N GLU A 222 2.96 7.99 -12.15
CA GLU A 222 2.50 6.60 -12.16
C GLU A 222 1.01 6.48 -12.44
N ALA A 223 0.67 5.82 -13.54
CA ALA A 223 -0.71 5.57 -13.95
C ALA A 223 -1.53 4.81 -12.90
N THR A 224 -0.89 3.99 -12.04
CA THR A 224 -1.60 3.30 -10.95
C THR A 224 -2.13 4.27 -9.89
N VAL A 225 -1.38 5.32 -9.56
CA VAL A 225 -1.80 6.37 -8.62
C VAL A 225 -2.93 7.19 -9.24
N ARG A 226 -2.73 7.68 -10.48
CA ARG A 226 -3.77 8.44 -11.21
C ARG A 226 -5.06 7.63 -11.39
N ARG A 227 -4.96 6.32 -11.66
CA ARG A 227 -6.10 5.40 -11.73
C ARG A 227 -6.83 5.29 -10.39
N GLY A 228 -6.09 5.27 -9.28
CA GLY A 228 -6.67 5.32 -7.93
C GLY A 228 -7.52 6.57 -7.76
N VAL A 229 -6.98 7.74 -8.10
CA VAL A 229 -7.71 9.02 -8.05
C VAL A 229 -8.95 8.99 -8.95
N ALA A 230 -8.83 8.49 -10.18
CA ALA A 230 -9.95 8.40 -11.11
C ALA A 230 -11.11 7.53 -10.57
N ARG A 231 -10.81 6.50 -9.78
CA ARG A 231 -11.81 5.58 -9.19
C ARG A 231 -12.32 6.01 -7.82
N HIS A 232 -11.64 6.95 -7.18
CA HIS A 232 -11.93 7.31 -5.80
C HIS A 232 -13.29 8.03 -5.71
N LYS A 233 -14.12 7.60 -4.76
CA LYS A 233 -15.53 8.04 -4.65
C LYS A 233 -15.67 9.55 -4.55
N TYR A 234 -14.79 10.22 -3.82
CA TYR A 234 -14.91 11.67 -3.56
C TYR A 234 -14.09 12.54 -4.53
N THR A 235 -13.63 11.99 -5.66
CA THR A 235 -12.85 12.77 -6.62
C THR A 235 -13.71 13.88 -7.25
N PRO A 236 -13.31 15.16 -7.10
CA PRO A 236 -13.97 16.28 -7.74
C PRO A 236 -14.15 16.12 -9.24
N SER A 237 -15.25 16.65 -9.77
CA SER A 237 -15.63 16.53 -11.18
C SER A 237 -14.59 17.16 -12.12
N GLU A 238 -13.93 18.23 -11.68
CA GLU A 238 -12.89 18.97 -12.39
C GLU A 238 -11.65 18.10 -12.60
N ILE A 239 -11.25 17.35 -11.56
CA ILE A 239 -10.13 16.39 -11.62
C ILE A 239 -10.51 15.22 -12.53
N LEU A 240 -11.74 14.70 -12.43
CA LEU A 240 -12.22 13.65 -13.32
C LEU A 240 -12.26 14.12 -14.79
N ALA A 241 -12.63 15.36 -15.05
CA ALA A 241 -12.61 15.95 -16.39
C ALA A 241 -11.19 16.04 -16.97
N HIS A 242 -10.19 16.32 -16.13
CA HIS A 242 -8.79 16.27 -16.52
C HIS A 242 -8.33 14.84 -16.84
N LEU A 243 -8.57 13.90 -15.90
CA LEU A 243 -8.17 12.49 -16.03
C LEU A 243 -8.91 11.74 -17.17
N ALA A 244 -10.04 12.27 -17.66
CA ALA A 244 -10.71 11.74 -18.84
C ALA A 244 -9.86 11.82 -20.12
N ARG A 245 -8.80 12.66 -20.11
CA ARG A 245 -7.86 12.83 -21.22
C ARG A 245 -6.51 12.16 -20.98
N ASP A 246 -6.38 11.38 -19.90
CA ASP A 246 -5.15 10.70 -19.54
C ASP A 246 -4.66 9.80 -20.68
N GLU A 247 -3.35 9.67 -20.85
CA GLU A 247 -2.75 8.80 -21.85
C GLU A 247 -3.06 7.31 -21.60
N ASP A 248 -3.18 6.93 -20.32
CA ASP A 248 -3.39 5.56 -19.90
C ASP A 248 -4.88 5.18 -19.90
N ALA A 249 -5.21 4.10 -20.61
CA ALA A 249 -6.59 3.65 -20.77
C ALA A 249 -7.21 3.15 -19.44
N SER A 250 -6.40 2.66 -18.50
CA SER A 250 -6.89 2.21 -17.20
C SER A 250 -7.31 3.40 -16.32
N VAL A 251 -6.65 4.54 -16.44
CA VAL A 251 -7.05 5.81 -15.79
C VAL A 251 -8.37 6.31 -16.39
N ARG A 252 -8.45 6.44 -17.71
CA ARG A 252 -9.68 6.86 -18.41
C ARG A 252 -10.88 5.94 -18.12
N ARG A 253 -10.63 4.63 -18.01
CA ARG A 253 -11.64 3.65 -17.58
C ARG A 253 -12.08 3.88 -16.13
N GLY A 254 -11.15 4.24 -15.25
CA GLY A 254 -11.46 4.65 -13.87
C GLY A 254 -12.45 5.81 -13.83
N VAL A 255 -12.18 6.86 -14.64
CA VAL A 255 -13.10 7.99 -14.80
C VAL A 255 -14.46 7.50 -15.31
N ALA A 256 -14.50 6.75 -16.40
CA ALA A 256 -15.76 6.25 -16.94
C ALA A 256 -16.61 5.44 -15.94
N ARG A 257 -16.00 4.78 -14.93
CA ARG A 257 -16.72 4.03 -13.88
C ARG A 257 -17.12 4.88 -12.67
N ASN A 258 -16.59 6.09 -12.52
CA ASN A 258 -16.86 6.93 -11.37
C ASN A 258 -18.26 7.55 -11.48
N GLU A 259 -19.04 7.48 -10.40
CA GLU A 259 -20.40 8.03 -10.32
C GLU A 259 -20.39 9.58 -10.40
N ASN A 260 -19.31 10.22 -9.96
CA ASN A 260 -19.14 11.68 -10.02
C ASN A 260 -18.58 12.17 -11.36
N SER A 261 -18.44 11.29 -12.35
CA SER A 261 -17.91 11.70 -13.65
C SER A 261 -18.83 12.69 -14.35
N PRO A 262 -18.30 13.84 -14.78
CA PRO A 262 -19.12 14.86 -15.39
C PRO A 262 -19.64 14.36 -16.77
N PRO A 263 -20.88 14.72 -17.16
CA PRO A 263 -21.46 14.34 -18.45
C PRO A 263 -20.55 14.60 -19.66
N ALA A 264 -19.85 15.74 -19.67
CA ALA A 264 -18.91 16.10 -20.73
C ALA A 264 -17.69 15.16 -20.81
N ALA A 265 -17.22 14.62 -19.69
CA ALA A 265 -16.16 13.61 -19.68
C ALA A 265 -16.67 12.29 -20.28
N LEU A 266 -17.86 11.83 -19.87
CA LEU A 266 -18.46 10.62 -20.43
C LEU A 266 -18.73 10.75 -21.93
N ALA A 267 -19.17 11.92 -22.39
CA ALA A 267 -19.36 12.23 -23.80
C ALA A 267 -18.05 12.16 -24.62
N ASN A 268 -16.91 12.55 -24.03
CA ASN A 268 -15.61 12.37 -24.67
C ASN A 268 -15.20 10.89 -24.71
N LEU A 269 -15.42 10.16 -23.62
CA LEU A 269 -15.00 8.76 -23.44
C LEU A 269 -15.86 7.76 -24.23
N VAL A 270 -17.07 8.14 -24.66
CA VAL A 270 -17.91 7.29 -25.52
C VAL A 270 -17.24 6.95 -26.87
N ALA A 271 -16.29 7.77 -27.30
CA ALA A 271 -15.54 7.63 -28.54
C ALA A 271 -14.13 7.04 -28.33
N ASP A 272 -13.80 6.59 -27.13
CA ASP A 272 -12.44 6.18 -26.78
C ASP A 272 -11.93 5.04 -27.67
N LYS A 273 -10.62 5.04 -27.96
CA LYS A 273 -9.97 3.97 -28.71
C LYS A 273 -10.05 2.62 -27.99
N ASP A 274 -10.01 2.62 -26.66
CA ASP A 274 -10.09 1.41 -25.83
C ASP A 274 -11.54 0.97 -25.63
N ALA A 275 -11.85 -0.28 -25.99
CA ALA A 275 -13.20 -0.82 -25.83
C ALA A 275 -13.61 -0.97 -24.36
N GLY A 276 -12.66 -1.18 -23.44
CA GLY A 276 -12.96 -1.27 -22.03
C GLY A 276 -13.32 0.08 -21.39
N VAL A 277 -12.79 1.19 -21.92
CA VAL A 277 -13.25 2.54 -21.57
C VAL A 277 -14.68 2.76 -22.04
N ARG A 278 -14.99 2.46 -23.31
CA ARG A 278 -16.36 2.58 -23.85
C ARG A 278 -17.36 1.69 -23.12
N TRP A 279 -16.94 0.48 -22.74
CA TRP A 279 -17.73 -0.44 -21.91
C TRP A 279 -18.04 0.15 -20.53
N ALA A 280 -17.07 0.80 -19.90
CA ALA A 280 -17.28 1.47 -18.63
C ALA A 280 -18.28 2.64 -18.74
N VAL A 281 -18.22 3.42 -19.83
CA VAL A 281 -19.24 4.45 -20.12
C VAL A 281 -20.61 3.80 -20.29
N ALA A 282 -20.71 2.71 -21.05
CA ALA A 282 -21.98 2.01 -21.27
C ALA A 282 -22.65 1.53 -19.98
N GLY A 283 -21.86 1.06 -19.01
CA GLY A 283 -22.35 0.58 -17.72
C GLY A 283 -22.54 1.65 -16.64
N ASN A 284 -22.17 2.92 -16.89
CA ASN A 284 -22.32 3.98 -15.89
C ASN A 284 -23.76 4.52 -15.87
N GLU A 285 -24.40 4.52 -14.70
CA GLU A 285 -25.78 4.98 -14.51
C GLU A 285 -25.97 6.47 -14.79
N HIS A 286 -24.89 7.27 -14.69
CA HIS A 286 -24.91 8.70 -14.98
C HIS A 286 -24.56 9.03 -16.44
N THR A 287 -24.41 8.02 -17.30
CA THR A 287 -24.19 8.23 -18.73
C THR A 287 -25.36 8.98 -19.36
N PRO A 288 -25.11 10.12 -20.03
CA PRO A 288 -26.17 10.88 -20.69
C PRO A 288 -26.92 10.04 -21.71
N ARG A 289 -28.26 10.07 -21.66
CA ARG A 289 -29.13 9.24 -22.50
C ARG A 289 -28.91 9.43 -24.00
N GLU A 290 -28.49 10.63 -24.41
CA GLU A 290 -28.12 10.95 -25.79
C GLU A 290 -26.97 10.10 -26.35
N LEU A 291 -26.17 9.46 -25.49
CA LEU A 291 -25.05 8.61 -25.88
C LEU A 291 -25.46 7.14 -26.11
N PHE A 292 -26.65 6.72 -25.63
CA PHE A 292 -27.09 5.32 -25.71
C PHE A 292 -27.24 4.79 -27.14
N PRO A 293 -27.79 5.52 -28.13
CA PRO A 293 -27.86 5.03 -29.51
C PRO A 293 -26.47 4.66 -30.06
N ARG A 294 -25.47 5.51 -29.81
CA ARG A 294 -24.09 5.27 -30.24
C ARG A 294 -23.47 4.04 -29.56
N LEU A 295 -23.74 3.85 -28.27
CA LEU A 295 -23.24 2.71 -27.50
C LEU A 295 -23.94 1.40 -27.91
N ALA A 296 -25.20 1.46 -28.33
CA ALA A 296 -25.96 0.32 -28.84
C ALA A 296 -25.46 -0.16 -30.21
N GLU A 297 -24.80 0.72 -30.97
CA GLU A 297 -24.18 0.41 -32.25
C GLU A 297 -22.67 0.16 -32.14
N ASP A 298 -22.11 0.05 -30.93
CA ASP A 298 -20.67 -0.14 -30.75
C ASP A 298 -20.22 -1.45 -31.42
N LYS A 299 -19.10 -1.38 -32.14
CA LYS A 299 -18.48 -2.55 -32.79
C LYS A 299 -18.14 -3.67 -31.81
N ASN A 300 -17.89 -3.36 -30.55
CA ASN A 300 -17.52 -4.33 -29.53
C ASN A 300 -18.76 -4.81 -28.74
N GLU A 301 -19.02 -6.12 -28.78
CA GLU A 301 -20.18 -6.72 -28.10
C GLU A 301 -20.18 -6.52 -26.58
N LEU A 302 -19.01 -6.41 -25.92
CA LEU A 302 -18.95 -6.16 -24.49
C LEU A 302 -19.51 -4.78 -24.16
N VAL A 303 -19.26 -3.78 -25.01
CA VAL A 303 -19.81 -2.42 -24.83
C VAL A 303 -21.33 -2.47 -24.92
N ARG A 304 -21.88 -3.12 -25.96
CA ARG A 304 -23.32 -3.29 -26.14
C ARG A 304 -23.96 -4.08 -24.99
N LYS A 305 -23.28 -5.12 -24.49
CA LYS A 305 -23.68 -5.88 -23.30
C LYS A 305 -23.64 -5.04 -22.03
N GLY A 306 -22.64 -4.17 -21.89
CA GLY A 306 -22.54 -3.20 -20.80
C GLY A 306 -23.74 -2.26 -20.78
N LEU A 307 -24.14 -1.75 -21.96
CA LEU A 307 -25.33 -0.94 -22.12
C LEU A 307 -26.60 -1.73 -21.77
N ALA A 308 -26.76 -2.95 -22.28
CA ALA A 308 -27.91 -3.80 -21.96
C ALA A 308 -28.10 -4.02 -20.44
N GLY A 309 -26.99 -4.06 -19.69
CA GLY A 309 -26.99 -4.17 -18.23
C GLY A 309 -27.20 -2.87 -17.47
N ASN A 310 -27.24 -1.72 -18.13
CA ASN A 310 -27.40 -0.42 -17.49
C ASN A 310 -28.89 -0.15 -17.20
N GLU A 311 -29.19 0.08 -15.93
CA GLU A 311 -30.55 0.26 -15.42
C GLU A 311 -31.21 1.58 -15.84
N GLN A 312 -30.51 2.49 -16.51
CA GLN A 312 -31.05 3.77 -16.98
C GLN A 312 -31.42 3.75 -18.47
N VAL A 313 -31.20 2.61 -19.15
CA VAL A 313 -31.43 2.47 -20.59
C VAL A 313 -32.94 2.43 -20.89
N PRO A 314 -33.45 3.31 -21.78
CA PRO A 314 -34.84 3.31 -22.20
C PRO A 314 -35.24 2.05 -22.96
N SER A 315 -36.52 1.68 -22.88
CA SER A 315 -37.08 0.50 -23.55
C SER A 315 -36.83 0.49 -25.06
N GLU A 316 -36.79 1.65 -25.71
CA GLU A 316 -36.53 1.78 -27.16
C GLU A 316 -35.16 1.20 -27.53
N ILE A 317 -34.15 1.47 -26.71
CA ILE A 317 -32.79 0.95 -26.90
C ILE A 317 -32.73 -0.55 -26.56
N LEU A 318 -33.47 -1.00 -25.54
CA LEU A 318 -33.57 -2.43 -25.22
C LEU A 318 -34.22 -3.23 -26.36
N THR A 319 -35.24 -2.67 -27.02
CA THR A 319 -35.85 -3.28 -28.21
C THR A 319 -34.87 -3.40 -29.38
N GLN A 320 -34.00 -2.40 -29.57
CA GLN A 320 -32.90 -2.48 -30.54
C GLN A 320 -31.92 -3.61 -30.16
N LEU A 321 -31.46 -3.64 -28.91
CA LEU A 321 -30.50 -4.64 -28.43
C LEU A 321 -31.09 -6.06 -28.40
N ALA A 322 -32.43 -6.21 -28.34
CA ALA A 322 -33.08 -7.52 -28.45
C ALA A 322 -32.90 -8.17 -29.83
N LYS A 323 -32.46 -7.40 -30.83
CA LYS A 323 -32.10 -7.88 -32.17
C LYS A 323 -30.58 -7.97 -32.37
N ASP A 324 -29.79 -7.80 -31.30
CA ASP A 324 -28.34 -7.84 -31.38
C ASP A 324 -27.85 -9.19 -31.89
N PRO A 325 -26.84 -9.24 -32.79
CA PRO A 325 -26.30 -10.52 -33.27
C PRO A 325 -25.69 -11.38 -32.14
N SER A 326 -25.23 -10.78 -31.04
CA SER A 326 -24.64 -11.51 -29.91
C SER A 326 -25.70 -11.97 -28.92
N ALA A 327 -25.84 -13.29 -28.76
CA ALA A 327 -26.74 -13.88 -27.76
C ALA A 327 -26.43 -13.39 -26.34
N SER A 328 -25.16 -13.09 -26.03
CA SER A 328 -24.79 -12.59 -24.70
C SER A 328 -25.29 -11.17 -24.41
N VAL A 329 -25.50 -10.36 -25.45
CA VAL A 329 -26.14 -9.04 -25.33
C VAL A 329 -27.64 -9.23 -25.10
N ARG A 330 -28.28 -10.08 -25.91
CA ARG A 330 -29.72 -10.38 -25.82
C ARG A 330 -30.12 -10.96 -24.46
N GLU A 331 -29.34 -11.92 -23.95
CA GLU A 331 -29.52 -12.51 -22.62
C GLU A 331 -29.44 -11.44 -21.52
N LYS A 332 -28.52 -10.48 -21.63
CA LYS A 332 -28.31 -9.47 -20.58
C LYS A 332 -29.55 -8.57 -20.39
N ILE A 333 -30.33 -8.36 -21.44
CA ILE A 333 -31.57 -7.57 -21.42
C ILE A 333 -32.64 -8.21 -20.53
N THR A 334 -32.69 -9.55 -20.46
CA THR A 334 -33.72 -10.26 -19.65
C THR A 334 -33.66 -9.90 -18.17
N ASN A 335 -32.50 -9.49 -17.67
CA ASN A 335 -32.27 -9.09 -16.29
C ASN A 335 -32.42 -7.57 -16.06
N ASN A 336 -32.76 -6.79 -17.09
CA ASN A 336 -32.92 -5.34 -16.96
C ASN A 336 -34.37 -5.00 -16.55
N LYS A 337 -34.51 -4.17 -15.51
CA LYS A 337 -35.81 -3.79 -14.92
C LYS A 337 -36.74 -3.02 -15.87
N HIS A 338 -36.19 -2.42 -16.93
CA HIS A 338 -36.97 -1.68 -17.94
C HIS A 338 -37.34 -2.53 -19.17
N THR A 339 -37.04 -3.84 -19.14
CA THR A 339 -37.40 -4.74 -20.23
C THR A 339 -38.91 -4.98 -20.24
N THR A 340 -39.54 -4.67 -21.38
CA THR A 340 -40.99 -4.84 -21.56
C THR A 340 -41.34 -6.29 -21.86
N LEU A 341 -42.60 -6.68 -21.61
CA LEU A 341 -43.10 -8.02 -21.98
C LEU A 341 -43.01 -8.31 -23.48
N GLU A 342 -43.12 -7.27 -24.32
CA GLU A 342 -42.93 -7.38 -25.77
C GLU A 342 -41.50 -7.80 -26.11
N VAL A 343 -40.51 -7.17 -25.49
CA VAL A 343 -39.09 -7.53 -25.66
C VAL A 343 -38.82 -8.94 -25.14
N LEU A 344 -39.37 -9.32 -23.98
CA LEU A 344 -39.24 -10.68 -23.45
C LEU A 344 -39.87 -11.73 -24.38
N SER A 345 -41.02 -11.43 -25.00
CA SER A 345 -41.69 -12.33 -25.94
C SER A 345 -40.86 -12.51 -27.22
N GLN A 346 -40.23 -11.44 -27.69
CA GLN A 346 -39.30 -11.49 -28.83
C GLN A 346 -38.06 -12.36 -28.49
N LEU A 347 -37.49 -12.21 -27.30
CA LEU A 347 -36.34 -12.99 -26.84
C LEU A 347 -36.70 -14.47 -26.58
N ALA A 348 -37.93 -14.78 -26.18
CA ALA A 348 -38.38 -16.17 -25.99
C ALA A 348 -38.52 -16.95 -27.31
N SER A 349 -38.51 -16.26 -28.44
CA SER A 349 -38.56 -16.84 -29.79
C SER A 349 -37.17 -16.94 -30.44
N ASP A 350 -36.12 -16.63 -29.68
CA ASP A 350 -34.72 -16.69 -30.10
C ASP A 350 -34.21 -18.14 -30.03
N GLU A 351 -33.57 -18.64 -31.09
CA GLU A 351 -33.06 -20.03 -31.19
C GLU A 351 -31.74 -20.26 -30.46
#